data_AF-A0A6P1HFF8-F1
#
_entry.id   AF-A0A6P1HFF8-F1
#
_cell.length_a   1.000
_cell.length_b   1.000
_cell.length_c   1.000
_cell.angle_alpha   90.00
_cell.angle_beta   90.00
_cell.angle_gamma   90.00
#
_symmetry.space_group_name_H-M   'P 1'
#
loop_
_entity.id
_entity.type
_entity.pdbx_description
1 polymer ?
#
loop_
_entity_poly.entity_id
_entity_poly.type
_entity_poly.pdbx_seq_one_letter_code
_entity_poly.pdbx_strand_id
1 'polypeptide(L)'
;MNNKRNALILLSFITIVLTISLLNYEKKIYGNNKESIIKLINSIEGYEHYSINILEIRDFEDVRVVAFLANNSPAYMRLEKNEEENYYWNSIRVARNEDFENFIPDLPREEQPRFMIVKNQQSDIAKMEVDVNKEKVHKTFKVDQPSVSWLVFPKTDKSHFTFRNYKYYDKNGEPIER
;
A
#
# COMPACT_ATOMS: atom_id res chain seq x y z
N MET A 1 26.50 49.90 24.75
CA MET A 1 25.69 49.26 23.68
C MET A 1 24.30 49.02 24.26
N ASN A 2 23.26 49.69 23.75
CA ASN A 2 21.97 49.82 24.44
C ASN A 2 21.25 48.47 24.60
N ASN A 3 21.09 48.00 25.85
CA ASN A 3 20.40 46.76 26.20
C ASN A 3 19.00 46.64 25.57
N LYS A 4 18.31 47.77 25.35
CA LYS A 4 17.02 47.83 24.64
C LYS A 4 17.10 47.40 23.17
N ARG A 5 18.19 47.77 22.48
CA ARG A 5 18.41 47.43 21.06
C ARG A 5 18.80 45.97 20.91
N ASN A 6 19.58 45.42 21.85
CA ASN A 6 19.91 44.00 21.87
C ASN A 6 18.68 43.13 22.20
N ALA A 7 17.80 43.60 23.10
CA ALA A 7 16.54 42.93 23.41
C ALA A 7 15.58 42.89 22.22
N LEU A 8 15.48 43.98 21.45
CA LEU A 8 14.67 44.03 20.22
C LEU A 8 15.17 43.06 19.15
N ILE A 9 16.49 42.97 18.96
CA ILE A 9 17.09 42.02 18.01
C ILE A 9 16.82 40.58 18.43
N LEU A 10 16.99 40.26 19.73
CA LEU A 10 16.70 38.92 20.26
C LEU A 10 15.22 38.55 20.09
N LEU A 11 14.31 39.48 20.39
CA LEU A 11 12.88 39.27 20.22
C LEU A 11 12.54 38.99 18.75
N SER A 12 13.09 39.76 17.82
CA SER A 12 12.87 39.56 16.38
C SER A 12 13.40 38.22 15.86
N PHE A 13 14.53 37.75 16.39
CA PHE A 13 15.08 36.45 16.05
C PHE A 13 14.18 35.32 16.57
N ILE A 14 13.69 35.44 17.80
CA ILE A 14 12.75 34.48 18.39
C ILE A 14 11.46 34.40 17.58
N THR A 15 10.88 35.53 17.16
CA THR A 15 9.66 35.52 16.33
C THR A 15 9.90 34.90 14.96
N ILE A 16 11.06 35.13 14.33
CA ILE A 16 11.41 34.51 13.04
C ILE A 16 11.58 33.00 13.18
N VAL A 17 12.23 32.53 14.24
CA VAL A 17 12.38 31.10 14.52
C VAL A 17 11.02 30.45 14.81
N LEU A 18 10.15 31.12 15.56
CA LEU A 18 8.79 30.66 15.83
C LEU A 18 7.94 30.61 14.56
N THR A 19 7.99 31.62 13.68
CA THR A 19 7.22 31.59 12.43
C THR A 19 7.73 30.54 11.45
N ILE A 20 9.05 30.36 11.31
CA ILE A 20 9.61 29.28 10.49
C ILE A 20 9.22 27.91 11.06
N SER A 21 9.28 27.74 12.39
CA SER A 21 8.86 26.51 13.07
C SER A 21 7.36 26.23 12.83
N LEU A 22 6.49 27.22 12.98
CA LEU A 22 5.05 27.11 12.74
C LEU A 22 4.71 26.84 11.25
N LEU A 23 5.45 27.43 10.31
CA LEU A 23 5.29 27.17 8.88
C LEU A 23 5.77 25.78 8.48
N ASN A 24 6.79 25.25 9.17
CA ASN A 24 7.28 23.89 8.98
C ASN A 24 6.54 22.85 9.84
N TYR A 25 5.64 23.30 10.74
CA TYR A 25 5.11 22.45 11.80
C TYR A 25 4.31 21.27 11.27
N GLU A 26 3.78 21.31 10.04
CA GLU A 26 3.26 20.11 9.39
C GLU A 26 2.95 20.37 7.91
N LYS A 27 3.96 20.28 7.04
CA LYS A 27 3.65 20.02 5.63
C LYS A 27 3.15 18.58 5.57
N LYS A 28 1.83 18.39 5.70
CA LYS A 28 1.18 17.07 5.67
C LYS A 28 1.77 16.24 4.53
N ILE A 29 2.32 15.08 4.87
CA ILE A 29 2.90 14.16 3.89
C ILE A 29 1.74 13.43 3.22
N TYR A 30 1.44 13.80 1.99
CA TYR A 30 0.40 13.16 1.19
C TYR A 30 0.96 11.99 0.38
N GLY A 31 0.10 11.06 -0.05
CA GLY A 31 0.44 9.93 -0.91
C GLY A 31 0.17 10.19 -2.39
N ASN A 32 0.45 11.40 -2.87
CA ASN A 32 0.07 11.85 -4.21
C ASN A 32 0.97 11.29 -5.33
N ASN A 33 2.23 11.00 -5.01
CA ASN A 33 3.22 10.42 -5.92
C ASN A 33 4.09 9.39 -5.21
N LYS A 34 4.88 8.63 -5.97
CA LYS A 34 5.72 7.53 -5.47
C LYS A 34 6.63 7.95 -4.31
N GLU A 35 7.35 9.06 -4.43
CA GLU A 35 8.26 9.55 -3.39
C GLU A 35 7.53 9.92 -2.12
N SER A 36 6.39 10.59 -2.25
CA SER A 36 5.55 11.01 -1.13
C SER A 36 4.89 9.82 -0.42
N ILE A 37 4.50 8.78 -1.16
CA ILE A 37 3.99 7.52 -0.60
C ILE A 37 5.08 6.78 0.19
N ILE A 38 6.31 6.71 -0.34
CA ILE A 38 7.43 6.11 0.40
C ILE A 38 7.67 6.88 1.71
N LYS A 39 7.74 8.21 1.65
CA LYS A 39 7.88 9.05 2.85
C LYS A 39 6.74 8.83 3.84
N LEU A 40 5.51 8.71 3.35
CA LEU A 40 4.34 8.45 4.18
C LEU A 40 4.47 7.09 4.87
N ILE A 41 4.82 6.01 4.16
CA ILE A 41 5.04 4.68 4.74
C ILE A 41 6.14 4.73 5.81
N ASN A 42 7.29 5.32 5.52
CA ASN A 42 8.41 5.43 6.46
C ASN A 42 8.14 6.42 7.61
N SER A 43 7.05 7.19 7.58
CA SER A 43 6.61 8.02 8.71
C SER A 43 5.71 7.29 9.70
N ILE A 44 5.21 6.10 9.35
CA ILE A 44 4.34 5.29 10.21
C ILE A 44 5.22 4.51 11.20
N GLU A 45 4.82 4.53 12.47
CA GLU A 45 5.50 3.82 13.54
C GLU A 45 5.66 2.32 13.19
N GLY A 46 6.88 1.82 13.31
CA GLY A 46 7.23 0.42 13.01
C GLY A 46 7.61 0.13 11.55
N TYR A 47 7.60 1.14 10.66
CA TYR A 47 7.99 1.04 9.26
C TYR A 47 9.14 2.00 8.86
N GLU A 48 9.72 2.72 9.79
CA GLU A 48 10.67 3.81 9.58
C GLU A 48 11.91 3.37 8.78
N HIS A 49 12.37 2.15 9.07
CA HIS A 49 13.57 1.58 8.48
C HIS A 49 13.28 0.56 7.37
N TYR A 50 12.04 0.48 6.89
CA TYR A 50 11.69 -0.50 5.88
C TYR A 50 12.16 -0.02 4.52
N SER A 51 12.77 -0.93 3.75
CA SER A 51 12.96 -0.75 2.33
C SER A 51 11.62 -0.93 1.62
N ILE A 52 11.17 0.12 0.93
CA ILE A 52 9.88 0.16 0.24
C ILE A 52 10.11 0.09 -1.26
N ASN A 53 9.58 -0.95 -1.90
CA ASN A 53 9.56 -1.08 -3.35
C ASN A 53 8.10 -1.02 -3.85
N ILE A 54 7.66 0.14 -4.33
CA ILE A 54 6.33 0.29 -4.92
C ILE A 54 6.27 -0.43 -6.26
N LEU A 55 5.35 -1.39 -6.36
CA LEU A 55 5.12 -2.21 -7.54
C LEU A 55 3.99 -1.65 -8.41
N GLU A 56 2.90 -1.20 -7.79
CA GLU A 56 1.75 -0.63 -8.49
C GLU A 56 1.07 0.43 -7.62
N ILE A 57 0.58 1.49 -8.27
CA ILE A 57 -0.35 2.46 -7.68
C ILE A 57 -1.59 2.41 -8.57
N ARG A 58 -2.75 2.15 -7.97
CA ARG A 58 -4.02 2.07 -8.69
C ARG A 58 -5.08 2.89 -7.95
N ASP A 59 -5.78 3.72 -8.72
CA ASP A 59 -6.83 4.59 -8.22
C ASP A 59 -8.21 3.99 -8.55
N PHE A 60 -9.12 4.12 -7.60
CA PHE A 60 -10.51 3.68 -7.60
C PHE A 60 -11.36 4.81 -7.00
N GLU A 61 -11.84 5.71 -7.85
CA GLU A 61 -12.55 6.92 -7.43
C GLU A 61 -11.76 7.75 -6.40
N ASP A 62 -12.21 7.82 -5.16
CA ASP A 62 -11.59 8.50 -4.02
C ASP A 62 -10.60 7.61 -3.24
N VAL A 63 -10.41 6.36 -3.65
CA VAL A 63 -9.50 5.40 -3.02
C VAL A 63 -8.28 5.17 -3.90
N ARG A 64 -7.09 5.24 -3.32
CA ARG A 64 -5.85 4.79 -3.95
C ARG A 64 -5.30 3.58 -3.23
N VAL A 65 -5.06 2.51 -3.98
CA VAL A 65 -4.40 1.29 -3.49
C VAL A 65 -2.97 1.26 -3.99
N VAL A 66 -2.04 1.18 -3.07
CA VAL A 66 -0.61 1.06 -3.35
C VAL A 66 -0.18 -0.36 -3.00
N ALA A 67 0.25 -1.12 -4.00
CA ALA A 67 0.88 -2.42 -3.82
C ALA A 67 2.40 -2.25 -3.80
N PHE A 68 3.05 -2.81 -2.79
CA PHE A 68 4.49 -2.64 -2.62
C PHE A 68 5.12 -3.85 -1.90
N LEU A 69 6.45 -3.88 -1.88
CA LEU A 69 7.20 -4.77 -1.01
C LEU A 69 7.79 -3.97 0.15
N ALA A 70 7.58 -4.45 1.38
CA ALA A 70 8.12 -3.89 2.60
C ALA A 70 9.18 -4.84 3.14
N ASN A 71 10.47 -4.48 3.06
CA ASN A 71 11.57 -5.41 3.30
C ASN A 71 11.40 -6.72 2.53
N ASN A 72 11.05 -6.59 1.24
CA ASN A 72 10.79 -7.69 0.33
C ASN A 72 9.57 -8.57 0.67
N SER A 73 8.80 -8.27 1.72
CA SER A 73 7.52 -8.92 2.02
C SER A 73 6.36 -8.25 1.27
N PRO A 74 5.39 -9.01 0.70
CA PRO A 74 4.19 -8.47 0.09
C PRO A 74 3.42 -7.53 1.03
N ALA A 75 2.99 -6.39 0.50
CA ALA A 75 2.29 -5.38 1.28
C ALA A 75 1.33 -4.54 0.44
N TYR A 76 0.38 -3.91 1.12
CA TYR A 76 -0.45 -2.88 0.52
C TYR A 76 -0.81 -1.77 1.49
N MET A 77 -1.07 -0.60 0.91
CA MET A 77 -1.56 0.58 1.61
C MET A 77 -2.80 1.09 0.89
N ARG A 78 -3.82 1.43 1.67
CA ARG A 78 -5.00 2.16 1.21
C ARG A 78 -4.84 3.62 1.61
N LEU A 79 -5.08 4.49 0.63
CA LEU A 79 -5.13 5.92 0.78
C LEU A 79 -6.52 6.42 0.37
N GLU A 80 -6.96 7.50 0.98
CA GLU A 80 -8.22 8.17 0.66
C GLU A 80 -7.95 9.59 0.18
N LYS A 81 -8.72 10.03 -0.80
CA LYS A 81 -8.64 11.35 -1.41
C LYS A 81 -9.49 12.34 -0.62
N ASN A 82 -8.93 13.48 -0.27
CA ASN A 82 -9.67 14.57 0.34
C ASN A 82 -10.24 15.55 -0.72
N GLU A 83 -11.01 16.54 -0.26
CA GLU A 83 -11.62 17.58 -1.10
C GLU A 83 -10.59 18.45 -1.85
N GLU A 84 -9.34 18.50 -1.36
CA GLU A 84 -8.22 19.21 -2.00
C GLU A 84 -7.46 18.31 -2.99
N GLU A 85 -8.02 17.16 -3.36
CA GLU A 85 -7.45 16.17 -4.27
C GLU A 85 -6.14 15.52 -3.78
N ASN A 86 -5.86 15.61 -2.47
CA ASN A 86 -4.70 15.01 -1.82
C ASN A 86 -5.05 13.66 -1.20
N TYR A 87 -4.13 12.70 -1.30
CA TYR A 87 -4.28 11.38 -0.72
C TYR A 87 -3.67 11.30 0.69
N TYR A 88 -4.41 10.83 1.67
CA TYR A 88 -3.94 10.61 3.03
C TYR A 88 -3.97 9.13 3.40
N TRP A 89 -3.12 8.75 4.36
CA TRP A 89 -3.04 7.37 4.85
C TRP A 89 -4.34 6.95 5.55
N ASN A 90 -4.89 5.80 5.15
CA ASN A 90 -6.03 5.19 5.81
C ASN A 90 -5.61 3.87 6.50
N SER A 91 -5.02 2.93 5.76
CA SER A 91 -4.59 1.65 6.32
C SER A 91 -3.40 1.05 5.58
N ILE A 92 -2.66 0.17 6.27
CA ILE A 92 -1.51 -0.55 5.74
C ILE A 92 -1.54 -2.00 6.22
N ARG A 93 -1.18 -2.95 5.35
CA ARG A 93 -1.03 -4.37 5.69
C ARG A 93 0.24 -4.92 5.06
N VAL A 94 0.97 -5.73 5.82
CA VAL A 94 2.21 -6.39 5.40
C VAL A 94 2.16 -7.85 5.78
N ALA A 95 2.36 -8.75 4.82
CA ALA A 95 2.49 -10.19 5.04
C ALA A 95 3.95 -10.51 5.37
N ARG A 96 4.32 -10.35 6.64
CA ARG A 96 5.70 -10.43 7.11
C ARG A 96 6.28 -11.82 6.84
N ASN A 97 7.47 -11.87 6.24
CA ASN A 97 8.21 -13.09 5.91
C ASN A 97 7.52 -13.99 4.89
N GLU A 98 6.49 -13.48 4.20
CA GLU A 98 5.89 -14.15 3.06
C GLU A 98 6.56 -13.68 1.76
N ASP A 99 6.43 -14.48 0.71
CA ASP A 99 6.87 -14.14 -0.65
C ASP A 99 5.69 -13.96 -1.62
N PHE A 100 4.49 -14.31 -1.18
CA PHE A 100 3.26 -14.33 -1.95
C PHE A 100 2.07 -14.09 -1.02
N GLU A 101 1.19 -13.14 -1.33
CA GLU A 101 -0.02 -12.88 -0.53
C GLU A 101 -1.20 -12.42 -1.39
N ASN A 102 -2.40 -12.80 -0.93
CA ASN A 102 -3.69 -12.36 -1.47
C ASN A 102 -4.35 -11.33 -0.55
N PHE A 103 -4.36 -10.08 -0.97
CA PHE A 103 -5.10 -9.03 -0.27
C PHE A 103 -6.49 -8.83 -0.88
N ILE A 104 -7.46 -8.52 -0.03
CA ILE A 104 -8.76 -7.99 -0.45
C ILE A 104 -8.78 -6.53 0.00
N PRO A 105 -8.40 -5.56 -0.85
CA PRO A 105 -8.48 -4.16 -0.49
C PRO A 105 -9.94 -3.74 -0.33
N ASP A 106 -10.20 -2.84 0.61
CA ASP A 106 -11.51 -2.20 0.77
C ASP A 106 -11.68 -1.14 -0.30
N LEU A 107 -12.58 -1.39 -1.25
CA LEU A 107 -12.82 -0.54 -2.43
C LEU A 107 -14.20 0.12 -2.32
N PRO A 108 -14.45 1.22 -3.06
CA PRO A 108 -15.80 1.79 -3.19
C PRO A 108 -16.84 0.74 -3.57
N ARG A 109 -18.10 0.94 -3.19
CA ARG A 109 -19.17 -0.06 -3.35
C ARG A 109 -19.50 -0.37 -4.81
N GLU A 110 -19.25 0.60 -5.66
CA GLU A 110 -19.43 0.58 -7.11
C GLU A 110 -18.39 -0.33 -7.78
N GLU A 111 -17.25 -0.54 -7.11
CA GLU A 111 -16.17 -1.39 -7.60
C GLU A 111 -16.44 -2.86 -7.28
N GLN A 112 -16.28 -3.71 -8.30
CA GLN A 112 -16.40 -5.15 -8.11
C GLN A 112 -15.27 -5.67 -7.20
N PRO A 113 -15.58 -6.44 -6.14
CA PRO A 113 -14.59 -7.05 -5.27
C PRO A 113 -13.59 -7.93 -6.02
N ARG A 114 -12.33 -7.91 -5.56
CA ARG A 114 -11.21 -8.57 -6.24
C ARG A 114 -10.08 -8.87 -5.28
N PHE A 115 -9.29 -9.88 -5.61
CA PHE A 115 -7.97 -10.04 -5.02
C PHE A 115 -6.98 -9.07 -5.66
N MET A 116 -6.15 -8.49 -4.81
CA MET A 116 -4.86 -7.94 -5.17
C MET A 116 -3.79 -8.92 -4.70
N ILE A 117 -3.13 -9.55 -5.67
CA ILE A 117 -2.15 -10.59 -5.46
C ILE A 117 -0.79 -9.93 -5.61
N VAL A 118 0.03 -10.00 -4.56
CA VAL A 118 1.36 -9.39 -4.54
C VAL A 118 2.38 -10.48 -4.28
N LYS A 119 3.39 -10.56 -5.14
CA LYS A 119 4.51 -11.49 -4.96
C LYS A 119 5.84 -10.78 -5.09
N ASN A 120 6.84 -11.27 -4.37
CA ASN A 120 8.22 -10.85 -4.50
C ASN A 120 8.98 -11.73 -5.51
N GLN A 121 10.30 -11.55 -5.56
CA GLN A 121 11.18 -12.27 -6.49
C GLN A 121 11.39 -13.74 -6.10
N GLN A 122 11.28 -14.08 -4.82
CA GLN A 122 11.53 -15.42 -4.27
C GLN A 122 10.36 -16.38 -4.52
N SER A 123 9.15 -15.86 -4.73
CA SER A 123 7.99 -16.69 -5.01
C SER A 123 8.12 -17.41 -6.36
N ASP A 124 8.07 -18.74 -6.29
CA ASP A 124 8.08 -19.71 -7.39
C ASP A 124 6.68 -19.99 -7.96
N ILE A 125 5.64 -19.42 -7.36
CA ILE A 125 4.25 -19.58 -7.78
C ILE A 125 4.06 -18.97 -9.17
N ALA A 126 3.79 -19.84 -10.15
CA ALA A 126 3.47 -19.46 -11.51
C ALA A 126 1.95 -19.46 -11.78
N LYS A 127 1.17 -20.18 -10.97
CA LYS A 127 -0.29 -20.22 -11.08
C LYS A 127 -0.96 -20.45 -9.73
N MET A 128 -2.12 -19.83 -9.56
CA MET A 128 -3.06 -20.10 -8.47
C MET A 128 -4.43 -20.47 -9.02
N GLU A 129 -5.09 -21.42 -8.39
CA GLU A 129 -6.52 -21.67 -8.50
C GLU A 129 -7.19 -21.47 -7.13
N VAL A 130 -8.41 -20.94 -7.14
CA VAL A 130 -9.26 -20.82 -5.95
C VAL A 130 -10.72 -20.90 -6.36
N ASP A 131 -11.54 -21.55 -5.54
CA ASP A 131 -12.98 -21.55 -5.71
C ASP A 131 -13.57 -20.33 -4.99
N VAL A 132 -14.13 -19.40 -5.76
CA VAL A 132 -14.87 -18.23 -5.24
C VAL A 132 -16.35 -18.49 -5.44
N ASN A 133 -17.09 -18.65 -4.35
CA ASN A 133 -18.52 -18.99 -4.38
C ASN A 133 -18.85 -20.26 -5.19
N LYS A 134 -17.95 -21.26 -5.17
CA LYS A 134 -17.98 -22.52 -5.96
C LYS A 134 -17.64 -22.38 -7.44
N GLU A 135 -17.33 -21.17 -7.91
CA GLU A 135 -16.78 -20.98 -9.24
C GLU A 135 -15.26 -20.96 -9.16
N LYS A 136 -14.63 -21.83 -9.95
CA LYS A 136 -13.18 -21.90 -10.02
C LYS A 136 -12.66 -20.72 -10.83
N VAL A 137 -11.82 -19.91 -10.19
CA VAL A 137 -11.06 -18.85 -10.85
C VAL A 137 -9.56 -19.14 -10.72
N HIS A 138 -8.78 -18.63 -11.66
CA HIS A 138 -7.33 -18.83 -11.64
C HIS A 138 -6.59 -17.61 -12.15
N LYS A 139 -5.32 -17.51 -11.76
CA LYS A 139 -4.39 -16.48 -12.24
C LYS A 139 -3.03 -17.10 -12.49
N THR A 140 -2.38 -16.68 -13.56
CA THR A 140 -0.99 -17.03 -13.88
C THR A 140 -0.09 -15.83 -13.63
N PHE A 141 1.15 -16.11 -13.26
CA PHE A 141 2.15 -15.13 -12.87
C PHE A 141 3.47 -15.42 -13.58
N LYS A 142 4.27 -14.37 -13.78
CA LYS A 142 5.67 -14.55 -14.16
C LYS A 142 6.48 -14.86 -12.92
N VAL A 143 7.22 -15.96 -12.94
CA VAL A 143 8.14 -16.35 -11.85
C VAL A 143 9.38 -15.45 -11.83
N ASP A 144 10.13 -15.48 -10.73
CA ASP A 144 11.44 -14.82 -10.57
C ASP A 144 11.44 -13.29 -10.72
N GLN A 145 10.27 -12.66 -10.61
CA GLN A 145 10.16 -11.20 -10.55
C GLN A 145 9.04 -10.76 -9.60
N PRO A 146 9.21 -9.64 -8.88
CA PRO A 146 8.12 -9.00 -8.16
C PRO A 146 7.00 -8.60 -9.11
N SER A 147 5.75 -8.81 -8.69
CA SER A 147 4.61 -8.41 -9.50
C SER A 147 3.34 -8.26 -8.68
N VAL A 148 2.42 -7.50 -9.26
CA VAL A 148 1.05 -7.32 -8.77
C VAL A 148 0.11 -7.87 -9.82
N SER A 149 -0.94 -8.53 -9.36
CA SER A 149 -1.96 -9.10 -10.23
C SER A 149 -3.32 -8.98 -9.59
N TRP A 150 -4.33 -8.74 -10.41
CA TRP A 150 -5.70 -8.56 -9.94
C TRP A 150 -6.57 -9.69 -10.46
N LEU A 151 -7.39 -10.25 -9.57
CA LEU A 151 -8.35 -11.30 -9.88
C LEU A 151 -9.73 -10.89 -9.38
N VAL A 152 -10.60 -10.50 -10.32
CA VAL A 152 -11.97 -10.06 -10.03
C VAL A 152 -12.80 -11.26 -9.59
N PHE A 153 -13.59 -11.10 -8.53
CA PHE A 153 -14.45 -12.17 -8.05
C PHE A 153 -15.66 -12.34 -8.98
N PRO A 154 -16.15 -13.56 -9.22
CA PRO A 154 -17.40 -13.76 -9.94
C PRO A 154 -18.56 -12.99 -9.29
N LYS A 155 -19.46 -12.45 -10.13
CA LYS A 155 -20.64 -11.75 -9.64
C LYS A 155 -21.53 -12.70 -8.84
N THR A 156 -22.13 -12.20 -7.76
CA THR A 156 -23.03 -13.00 -6.94
C THR A 156 -24.09 -12.12 -6.30
N ASP A 157 -25.28 -12.67 -6.09
CA ASP A 157 -26.35 -12.03 -5.31
C ASP A 157 -26.19 -12.28 -3.79
N LYS A 158 -25.16 -13.00 -3.39
CA LYS A 158 -24.86 -13.29 -1.98
C LYS A 158 -24.23 -12.08 -1.30
N SER A 159 -24.54 -11.90 -0.01
CA SER A 159 -23.96 -10.85 0.82
C SER A 159 -22.49 -11.08 1.21
N HIS A 160 -21.93 -12.26 0.93
CA HIS A 160 -20.56 -12.63 1.30
C HIS A 160 -19.93 -13.54 0.26
N PHE A 161 -18.59 -13.49 0.19
CA PHE A 161 -17.78 -14.39 -0.62
C PHE A 161 -17.24 -15.53 0.23
N THR A 162 -17.24 -16.74 -0.35
CA THR A 162 -16.55 -17.91 0.22
C THR A 162 -15.38 -18.29 -0.66
N PHE A 163 -14.21 -18.48 -0.06
CA PHE A 163 -12.98 -18.90 -0.73
C PHE A 163 -12.60 -20.30 -0.27
N ARG A 164 -12.39 -21.23 -1.20
CA ARG A 164 -12.07 -22.63 -0.90
C ARG A 164 -11.06 -23.21 -1.89
N ASN A 165 -10.47 -24.34 -1.52
CA ASN A 165 -9.67 -25.20 -2.40
C ASN A 165 -8.53 -24.45 -3.10
N TYR A 166 -7.79 -23.64 -2.36
CA TYR A 166 -6.58 -22.99 -2.89
C TYR A 166 -5.60 -24.04 -3.40
N LYS A 167 -5.10 -23.82 -4.61
CA LYS A 167 -4.02 -24.62 -5.20
C LYS A 167 -3.01 -23.69 -5.83
N TYR A 168 -1.75 -23.96 -5.56
CA TYR A 168 -0.61 -23.22 -6.12
C TYR A 168 0.22 -24.17 -6.96
N TYR A 169 0.79 -23.64 -8.04
CA TYR A 169 1.61 -24.41 -8.96
C TYR A 169 2.87 -23.65 -9.33
N ASP A 170 3.97 -24.39 -9.46
CA ASP A 170 5.25 -23.86 -9.91
C ASP A 170 5.27 -23.62 -11.43
N LYS A 171 6.41 -23.16 -11.96
CA LYS A 171 6.62 -22.92 -13.40
C LYS A 171 6.50 -24.17 -14.28
N ASN A 172 6.65 -25.37 -13.72
CA ASN A 172 6.54 -26.64 -14.42
C ASN A 172 5.10 -27.18 -14.38
N GLY A 173 4.22 -26.57 -13.58
CA GLY A 173 2.85 -27.03 -13.36
C GLY A 173 2.72 -28.02 -12.20
N GLU A 174 3.78 -28.21 -11.40
CA GLU A 174 3.76 -29.06 -10.23
C GLU A 174 3.12 -28.33 -9.04
N PRO A 175 2.31 -29.03 -8.22
CA PRO A 175 1.65 -28.42 -7.07
C PRO A 175 2.66 -27.99 -5.99
N ILE A 176 2.42 -26.82 -5.40
CA ILE A 176 3.17 -26.30 -4.25
C ILE A 176 2.30 -26.41 -3.00
N GLU A 177 2.81 -27.01 -1.93
CA GLU A 177 2.14 -27.05 -0.63
C GLU A 177 2.40 -25.76 0.16
N ARG A 178 1.32 -25.15 0.68
CA ARG A 178 1.33 -23.97 1.56
C ARG A 178 0.17 -24.03 2.54
#